data_AF-A0A381ZW38-F1
#
_entry.id   AF-A0A381ZW38-F1
#
_cell.length_a   1.000
_cell.length_b   1.000
_cell.length_c   1.000
_cell.angle_alpha   90.00
_cell.angle_beta   90.00
_cell.angle_gamma   90.00
#
_symmetry.space_group_name_H-M   'P 1'
#
loop_
_entity.id
_entity.type
_entity.pdbx_description
1 polymer ?
#
loop_
_entity_poly.entity_id
_entity_poly.type
_entity_poly.pdbx_seq_one_letter_code
_entity_poly.pdbx_strand_id
1 'polypeptide(L)'
;LEHVVFDSLNLIAQWDVINNDNETANQTDDEEDNGQDHHGTIILSVIAGYAPGSLIGPAFDAEYLLAKTEMVEQEIQQEEDNYVAGLEWGEQNGADVVSTSLGYLDWYTYDDLDGNTAVTTNAIDIAVGLGMVCVTAAGNEGSDDWYYIIAPADADSVVAVGAVTADGELAYFSSHGPTSDGRIKPEICARGVSTWACSSYDMTGYNNYNGTSLSTPLVAGAAALIIQSHPEWSAMEVRNAIMMTASQNDEPDNDFGYGILDTWQAIQYGTTVTVGPSSQFPDIIEVANAYPNPFNPEISFTVDAPIGLPIQVSVLDIEGMVVENIYSGRILHSGF
;
A
#
# COMPACT_ATOMS: atom_id res chain seq x y z
N LEU A 1 -3.99 -20.24 -12.25
CA LEU A 1 -2.62 -19.73 -11.97
C LEU A 1 -1.54 -20.36 -12.87
N GLU A 2 -1.77 -20.46 -14.18
CA GLU A 2 -0.82 -21.14 -15.10
C GLU A 2 0.17 -20.19 -15.79
N HIS A 3 0.02 -18.88 -15.56
CA HIS A 3 0.89 -17.88 -16.15
C HIS A 3 2.30 -17.91 -15.55
N VAL A 4 3.34 -17.83 -16.37
CA VAL A 4 4.77 -17.92 -15.97
C VAL A 4 5.22 -16.91 -14.92
N VAL A 5 4.45 -15.84 -14.74
CA VAL A 5 4.70 -14.81 -13.71
C VAL A 5 4.50 -15.36 -12.29
N PHE A 6 3.76 -16.46 -12.16
CA PHE A 6 3.45 -17.10 -10.88
C PHE A 6 4.33 -18.33 -10.59
N ASP A 7 5.36 -18.59 -11.39
CA ASP A 7 6.24 -19.77 -11.22
C ASP A 7 6.91 -19.83 -9.83
N SER A 8 7.09 -18.68 -9.17
CA SER A 8 7.62 -18.57 -7.81
C SER A 8 6.59 -18.12 -6.77
N LEU A 9 5.29 -18.13 -7.09
CA LEU A 9 4.24 -17.72 -6.17
C LEU A 9 4.21 -18.66 -4.96
N ASN A 10 4.31 -18.10 -3.76
CA ASN A 10 4.17 -18.86 -2.51
C ASN A 10 2.71 -18.86 -2.04
N LEU A 11 1.88 -19.70 -2.67
CA LEU A 11 0.47 -19.86 -2.33
C LEU A 11 0.31 -20.81 -1.14
N ILE A 12 -0.18 -20.28 -0.01
CA ILE A 12 -0.37 -21.05 1.23
C ILE A 12 -1.71 -21.78 1.23
N ALA A 13 -2.78 -21.10 0.84
CA ALA A 13 -4.10 -21.69 0.69
C ALA A 13 -4.96 -20.86 -0.25
N GLN A 14 -6.03 -21.48 -0.74
CA GLN A 14 -7.04 -20.81 -1.55
C GLN A 14 -8.42 -21.36 -1.17
N TRP A 15 -9.44 -20.52 -1.25
CA TRP A 15 -10.83 -20.88 -0.99
C TRP A 15 -11.74 -20.18 -2.00
N ASP A 16 -12.45 -20.98 -2.80
CA ASP A 16 -13.58 -20.52 -3.58
C ASP A 16 -14.81 -20.53 -2.68
N VAL A 17 -15.22 -19.35 -2.25
CA VAL A 17 -16.38 -19.17 -1.36
C VAL A 17 -17.68 -19.44 -2.09
N ILE A 18 -17.71 -19.21 -3.40
CA ILE A 18 -18.88 -19.36 -4.28
C ILE A 18 -19.23 -20.84 -4.42
N ASN A 19 -18.23 -21.66 -4.70
CA ASN A 19 -18.37 -23.11 -4.88
C ASN A 19 -18.13 -23.90 -3.59
N ASN A 20 -17.61 -23.23 -2.55
CA ASN A 20 -17.23 -23.79 -1.26
C ASN A 20 -16.21 -24.96 -1.39
N ASP A 21 -15.12 -24.71 -2.11
CA ASP A 21 -14.00 -25.64 -2.23
C ASP A 21 -12.64 -24.91 -2.26
N ASN A 22 -11.54 -25.66 -2.39
CA ASN A 22 -10.19 -25.08 -2.36
C ASN A 22 -9.61 -24.86 -3.76
N GLU A 23 -10.43 -24.54 -4.77
CA GLU A 23 -9.98 -24.26 -6.13
C GLU A 23 -10.52 -22.91 -6.63
N THR A 24 -9.68 -21.87 -6.63
CA THR A 24 -10.09 -20.55 -7.11
C THR A 24 -9.99 -20.40 -8.62
N ALA A 25 -9.40 -21.36 -9.34
CA ALA A 25 -9.44 -21.37 -10.80
C ALA A 25 -10.83 -21.76 -11.33
N ASN A 26 -11.12 -21.43 -12.59
CA ASN A 26 -12.36 -21.86 -13.24
C ASN A 26 -12.43 -23.40 -13.33
N GLN A 27 -13.59 -23.99 -13.00
CA GLN A 27 -13.82 -25.43 -12.93
C GLN A 27 -14.85 -25.91 -13.96
N THR A 28 -15.60 -24.98 -14.56
CA THR A 28 -16.67 -25.25 -15.52
C THR A 28 -16.50 -24.41 -16.80
N ASP A 29 -17.07 -24.90 -17.90
CA ASP A 29 -17.10 -24.16 -19.18
C ASP A 29 -17.76 -22.78 -19.01
N ASP A 30 -18.80 -22.67 -18.17
CA ASP A 30 -19.49 -21.40 -17.89
C ASP A 30 -18.56 -20.41 -17.15
N GLU A 31 -17.80 -20.87 -16.17
CA GLU A 31 -16.82 -20.01 -15.47
C GLU A 31 -15.71 -19.53 -16.41
N GLU A 32 -15.24 -20.39 -17.30
CA GLU A 32 -14.22 -20.04 -18.29
C GLU A 32 -14.76 -19.06 -19.35
N ASP A 33 -15.98 -19.28 -19.85
CA ASP A 33 -16.64 -18.37 -20.81
C ASP A 33 -16.87 -16.98 -20.22
N ASN A 34 -17.15 -16.88 -18.91
CA ASN A 34 -17.32 -15.60 -18.21
C ASN A 34 -16.01 -14.98 -17.72
N GLY A 35 -14.89 -15.72 -17.76
CA GLY A 35 -13.61 -15.25 -17.23
C GLY A 35 -13.65 -15.01 -15.72
N GLN A 36 -14.30 -15.92 -14.99
CA GLN A 36 -14.65 -15.78 -13.59
C GLN A 36 -13.44 -15.58 -12.65
N ASP A 37 -12.24 -16.03 -13.04
CA ASP A 37 -10.98 -15.83 -12.31
C ASP A 37 -10.02 -14.79 -12.95
N HIS A 38 -10.44 -14.15 -14.06
CA HIS A 38 -9.55 -13.29 -14.86
C HIS A 38 -9.07 -12.06 -14.08
N HIS A 39 -10.00 -11.34 -13.45
CA HIS A 39 -9.67 -10.12 -12.71
C HIS A 39 -8.73 -10.42 -11.54
N GLY A 40 -9.07 -11.42 -10.71
CA GLY A 40 -8.23 -11.88 -9.61
C GLY A 40 -6.82 -12.29 -10.06
N THR A 41 -6.70 -12.98 -11.20
CA THR A 41 -5.40 -13.34 -11.80
C THR A 41 -4.58 -12.10 -12.18
N ILE A 42 -5.21 -11.09 -12.82
CA ILE A 42 -4.55 -9.83 -13.18
C ILE A 42 -4.06 -9.11 -11.92
N ILE A 43 -4.91 -8.95 -10.91
CA ILE A 43 -4.59 -8.23 -9.67
C ILE A 43 -3.49 -8.94 -8.88
N LEU A 44 -3.55 -10.27 -8.77
CA LEU A 44 -2.51 -11.06 -8.12
C LEU A 44 -1.15 -10.85 -8.80
N SER A 45 -1.10 -10.73 -10.14
CA SER A 45 0.17 -10.49 -10.84
C SER A 45 0.79 -9.14 -10.50
N VAL A 46 -0.02 -8.12 -10.18
CA VAL A 46 0.46 -6.79 -9.84
C VAL A 46 1.18 -6.81 -8.49
N ILE A 47 0.67 -7.55 -7.50
CA ILE A 47 1.28 -7.64 -6.17
C ILE A 47 2.37 -8.72 -6.06
N ALA A 48 2.13 -9.90 -6.63
CA ALA A 48 2.89 -11.13 -6.40
C ALA A 48 3.77 -11.57 -7.59
N GLY A 49 3.55 -11.01 -8.78
CA GLY A 49 4.18 -11.52 -9.98
C GLY A 49 5.71 -11.44 -9.94
N TYR A 50 6.39 -12.50 -10.36
CA TYR A 50 7.85 -12.53 -10.48
C TYR A 50 8.30 -13.11 -11.83
N ALA A 51 8.54 -12.22 -12.78
CA ALA A 51 9.15 -12.53 -14.07
C ALA A 51 10.22 -11.47 -14.38
N PRO A 52 11.48 -11.66 -13.92
CA PRO A 52 12.55 -10.70 -14.12
C PRO A 52 12.73 -10.28 -15.58
N GLY A 53 12.72 -8.97 -15.83
CA GLY A 53 12.75 -8.39 -17.18
C GLY A 53 11.38 -8.09 -17.79
N SER A 54 10.29 -8.58 -17.18
CA SER A 54 8.90 -8.35 -17.63
C SER A 54 8.04 -7.69 -16.55
N LEU A 55 7.88 -8.32 -15.40
CA LEU A 55 7.03 -7.83 -14.30
C LEU A 55 7.56 -8.35 -12.96
N ILE A 56 7.73 -7.44 -11.99
CA ILE A 56 8.05 -7.78 -10.60
C ILE A 56 7.07 -7.01 -9.73
N GLY A 57 6.21 -7.72 -9.02
CA GLY A 57 5.28 -7.17 -8.04
C GLY A 57 6.02 -6.73 -6.78
N PRO A 58 5.52 -5.73 -6.05
CA PRO A 58 6.16 -5.19 -4.85
C PRO A 58 6.33 -6.22 -3.71
N ALA A 59 5.49 -7.25 -3.64
CA ALA A 59 5.52 -8.26 -2.58
C ALA A 59 5.70 -9.68 -3.14
N PHE A 60 6.46 -9.83 -4.22
CA PHE A 60 6.63 -11.10 -4.95
C PHE A 60 7.14 -12.30 -4.12
N ASP A 61 7.77 -12.05 -2.96
CA ASP A 61 8.30 -13.07 -2.04
C ASP A 61 7.43 -13.28 -0.79
N ALA A 62 6.24 -12.66 -0.76
CA ALA A 62 5.27 -12.84 0.32
C ALA A 62 4.50 -14.18 0.20
N GLU A 63 3.84 -14.54 1.28
CA GLU A 63 2.89 -15.65 1.36
C GLU A 63 1.48 -15.18 0.96
N TYR A 64 0.77 -15.98 0.18
CA TYR A 64 -0.53 -15.61 -0.35
C TYR A 64 -1.65 -16.55 0.08
N LEU A 65 -2.78 -15.94 0.43
CA LEU A 65 -4.09 -16.57 0.59
C LEU A 65 -5.02 -16.00 -0.48
N LEU A 66 -5.73 -16.86 -1.21
CA LEU A 66 -6.68 -16.43 -2.25
C LEU A 66 -8.11 -16.78 -1.86
N ALA A 67 -8.98 -15.78 -1.73
CA ALA A 67 -10.40 -15.99 -1.54
C ALA A 67 -11.15 -15.49 -2.79
N LYS A 68 -11.94 -16.36 -3.43
CA LYS A 68 -12.81 -16.01 -4.56
C LYS A 68 -14.23 -15.83 -4.04
N THR A 69 -14.73 -14.59 -4.09
CA THR A 69 -15.96 -14.18 -3.39
C THR A 69 -17.06 -13.62 -4.30
N GLU A 70 -16.70 -13.20 -5.52
CA GLU A 70 -17.54 -12.44 -6.46
C GLU A 70 -17.92 -13.29 -7.67
N MET A 71 -19.17 -13.16 -8.13
CA MET A 71 -19.78 -13.88 -9.24
C MET A 71 -19.94 -12.92 -10.43
N VAL A 72 -19.04 -13.01 -11.42
CA VAL A 72 -18.93 -12.03 -12.53
C VAL A 72 -20.23 -11.86 -13.33
N GLU A 73 -21.10 -12.87 -13.37
CA GLU A 73 -22.36 -12.80 -14.11
C GLU A 73 -23.43 -11.91 -13.45
N GLN A 74 -23.36 -11.69 -12.13
CA GLN A 74 -24.45 -11.09 -11.36
C GLN A 74 -23.93 -10.36 -10.12
N GLU A 75 -24.37 -9.11 -9.94
CA GLU A 75 -24.19 -8.39 -8.68
C GLU A 75 -25.36 -8.70 -7.73
N ILE A 76 -25.09 -9.40 -6.62
CA ILE A 76 -26.10 -9.82 -5.65
C ILE A 76 -25.64 -9.62 -4.20
N GLN A 77 -26.57 -9.30 -3.31
CA GLN A 77 -26.28 -9.06 -1.88
C GLN A 77 -25.53 -10.22 -1.17
N GLN A 78 -25.67 -11.46 -1.66
CA GLN A 78 -24.93 -12.61 -1.12
C GLN A 78 -23.41 -12.44 -1.25
N GLU A 79 -22.93 -11.66 -2.21
CA GLU A 79 -21.50 -11.45 -2.39
C GLU A 79 -20.89 -10.67 -1.23
N GLU A 80 -21.66 -9.83 -0.53
CA GLU A 80 -21.21 -9.22 0.73
C GLU A 80 -20.99 -10.30 1.80
N ASP A 81 -21.87 -11.30 1.90
CA ASP A 81 -21.69 -12.42 2.82
C ASP A 81 -20.44 -13.24 2.45
N ASN A 82 -20.20 -13.46 1.15
CA ASN A 82 -19.00 -14.15 0.66
C ASN A 82 -17.73 -13.34 0.96
N TYR A 83 -17.78 -12.02 0.78
CA TYR A 83 -16.69 -11.10 1.11
C TYR A 83 -16.32 -11.19 2.59
N VAL A 84 -17.32 -11.10 3.47
CA VAL A 84 -17.14 -11.24 4.92
C VAL A 84 -16.52 -12.60 5.24
N ALA A 85 -17.03 -13.68 4.66
CA ALA A 85 -16.51 -15.02 4.90
C ALA A 85 -15.04 -15.14 4.44
N GLY A 86 -14.69 -14.62 3.26
CA GLY A 86 -13.32 -14.60 2.75
C GLY A 86 -12.37 -13.82 3.66
N LEU A 87 -12.82 -12.68 4.19
CA LEU A 87 -12.07 -11.86 5.14
C LEU A 87 -11.84 -12.58 6.48
N GLU A 88 -12.89 -13.16 7.06
CA GLU A 88 -12.78 -13.97 8.28
C GLU A 88 -11.86 -15.19 8.08
N TRP A 89 -11.92 -15.82 6.92
CA TRP A 89 -11.04 -16.94 6.58
C TRP A 89 -9.58 -16.47 6.46
N GLY A 90 -9.32 -15.32 5.83
CA GLY A 90 -7.99 -14.73 5.76
C GLY A 90 -7.40 -14.44 7.14
N GLU A 91 -8.18 -13.81 8.03
CA GLU A 91 -7.79 -13.56 9.42
C GLU A 91 -7.47 -14.86 10.17
N GLN A 92 -8.35 -15.87 10.07
CA GLN A 92 -8.15 -17.17 10.73
C GLN A 92 -6.88 -17.90 10.28
N ASN A 93 -6.42 -17.64 9.06
CA ASN A 93 -5.20 -18.21 8.50
C ASN A 93 -3.97 -17.29 8.68
N GLY A 94 -4.12 -16.16 9.37
CA GLY A 94 -3.03 -15.28 9.77
C GLY A 94 -2.57 -14.30 8.70
N ALA A 95 -3.46 -13.82 7.82
CA ALA A 95 -3.10 -12.75 6.90
C ALA A 95 -2.81 -11.43 7.63
N ASP A 96 -1.67 -10.81 7.31
CA ASP A 96 -1.28 -9.49 7.82
C ASP A 96 -1.85 -8.34 6.97
N VAL A 97 -2.05 -8.57 5.67
CA VAL A 97 -2.53 -7.57 4.70
C VAL A 97 -3.70 -8.14 3.91
N VAL A 98 -4.74 -7.35 3.72
CA VAL A 98 -5.87 -7.65 2.84
C VAL A 98 -5.83 -6.70 1.64
N SER A 99 -5.93 -7.25 0.43
CA SER A 99 -6.03 -6.49 -0.81
C SER A 99 -7.37 -6.77 -1.48
N THR A 100 -8.30 -5.83 -1.40
CA THR A 100 -9.65 -5.96 -1.97
C THR A 100 -9.79 -5.06 -3.19
N SER A 101 -9.94 -5.66 -4.37
CA SER A 101 -10.08 -4.94 -5.64
C SER A 101 -11.49 -5.01 -6.22
N LEU A 102 -12.49 -5.08 -5.35
CA LEU A 102 -13.94 -5.15 -5.60
C LEU A 102 -14.67 -4.15 -4.68
N GLY A 103 -15.96 -3.91 -4.93
CA GLY A 103 -16.81 -3.11 -4.04
C GLY A 103 -18.29 -3.19 -4.43
N TYR A 104 -19.15 -2.69 -3.55
CA TYR A 104 -20.59 -2.90 -3.58
C TYR A 104 -21.33 -1.55 -3.53
N LEU A 105 -22.33 -1.40 -4.38
CA LEU A 105 -23.05 -0.15 -4.54
C LEU A 105 -24.57 -0.31 -4.77
N ASP A 106 -25.00 -1.35 -5.47
CA ASP A 106 -26.34 -1.43 -6.08
C ASP A 106 -27.53 -1.26 -5.13
N TRP A 107 -27.37 -1.61 -3.85
CA TRP A 107 -28.41 -1.48 -2.82
C TRP A 107 -28.12 -0.41 -1.76
N TYR A 108 -27.10 0.41 -1.98
CA TYR A 108 -26.75 1.53 -1.11
C TYR A 108 -27.12 2.86 -1.75
N THR A 109 -27.47 3.81 -0.89
CA THR A 109 -27.55 5.23 -1.25
C THR A 109 -26.30 5.95 -0.77
N TYR A 110 -26.04 7.15 -1.27
CA TYR A 110 -24.88 7.92 -0.81
C TYR A 110 -24.92 8.14 0.70
N ASP A 111 -26.11 8.34 1.29
CA ASP A 111 -26.27 8.51 2.74
C ASP A 111 -25.79 7.28 3.54
N ASP A 112 -25.81 6.08 2.95
CA ASP A 112 -25.33 4.83 3.56
C ASP A 112 -23.79 4.70 3.52
N LEU A 113 -23.07 5.55 2.77
CA LEU A 113 -21.60 5.57 2.77
C LEU A 113 -21.03 6.39 3.93
N ASP A 114 -21.47 6.05 5.15
CA ASP A 114 -21.13 6.72 6.40
C ASP A 114 -20.03 6.00 7.19
N GLY A 115 -19.40 4.97 6.61
CA GLY A 115 -18.40 4.14 7.27
C GLY A 115 -18.98 3.16 8.28
N ASN A 116 -20.29 3.06 8.41
CA ASN A 116 -20.95 2.29 9.48
C ASN A 116 -22.19 1.51 9.02
N THR A 117 -22.67 1.71 7.79
CA THR A 117 -23.92 1.08 7.32
C THR A 117 -23.67 -0.19 6.52
N ALA A 118 -22.79 -0.16 5.53
CA ALA A 118 -22.59 -1.31 4.65
C ALA A 118 -22.01 -2.53 5.38
N VAL A 119 -22.44 -3.73 4.96
CA VAL A 119 -22.02 -4.99 5.60
C VAL A 119 -20.52 -5.18 5.47
N THR A 120 -19.99 -4.97 4.26
CA THR A 120 -18.56 -5.10 3.96
C THR A 120 -17.70 -4.04 4.66
N THR A 121 -18.24 -2.83 4.82
CA THR A 121 -17.62 -1.72 5.57
C THR A 121 -17.42 -2.07 7.04
N ASN A 122 -18.48 -2.55 7.70
CA ASN A 122 -18.38 -2.98 9.09
C ASN A 122 -17.39 -4.15 9.26
N ALA A 123 -17.41 -5.12 8.34
CA ALA A 123 -16.55 -6.28 8.42
C ALA A 123 -15.06 -5.94 8.23
N ILE A 124 -14.74 -5.06 7.28
CA ILE A 124 -13.35 -4.68 7.04
C ILE A 124 -12.78 -3.84 8.18
N ASP A 125 -13.58 -2.99 8.83
CA ASP A 125 -13.15 -2.27 10.03
C ASP A 125 -12.88 -3.22 11.21
N ILE A 126 -13.67 -4.30 11.35
CA ILE A 126 -13.39 -5.36 12.33
C ILE A 126 -12.06 -6.05 12.02
N ALA A 127 -11.77 -6.38 10.76
CA ALA A 127 -10.50 -6.99 10.37
C ALA A 127 -9.30 -6.08 10.66
N VAL A 128 -9.43 -4.77 10.43
CA VAL A 128 -8.39 -3.80 10.86
C VAL A 128 -8.24 -3.79 12.38
N GLY A 129 -9.35 -3.84 13.12
CA GLY A 129 -9.35 -3.95 14.57
C GLY A 129 -8.70 -5.22 15.12
N LEU A 130 -8.66 -6.29 14.32
CA LEU A 130 -7.98 -7.56 14.64
C LEU A 130 -6.48 -7.55 14.26
N GLY A 131 -6.01 -6.49 13.59
CA GLY A 131 -4.59 -6.26 13.30
C GLY A 131 -4.20 -6.36 11.82
N MET A 132 -5.16 -6.58 10.92
CA MET A 132 -4.88 -6.65 9.47
C MET A 132 -4.78 -5.25 8.86
N VAL A 133 -3.79 -5.00 8.01
CA VAL A 133 -3.80 -3.80 7.15
C VAL A 133 -4.72 -4.06 5.96
N CYS A 134 -5.89 -3.43 5.95
CA CYS A 134 -6.85 -3.62 4.87
C CYS A 134 -6.76 -2.50 3.83
N VAL A 135 -6.49 -2.88 2.59
CA VAL A 135 -6.36 -1.99 1.43
C VAL A 135 -7.47 -2.31 0.45
N THR A 136 -8.26 -1.30 0.08
CA THR A 136 -9.44 -1.49 -0.80
C THR A 136 -9.45 -0.50 -1.96
N ALA A 137 -9.95 -0.92 -3.11
CA ALA A 137 -10.17 -0.03 -4.24
C ALA A 137 -11.22 1.04 -3.87
N ALA A 138 -11.01 2.29 -4.31
CA ALA A 138 -11.97 3.37 -4.06
C ALA A 138 -13.27 3.24 -4.88
N GLY A 139 -13.22 2.55 -6.02
CA GLY A 139 -14.30 2.51 -7.03
C GLY A 139 -13.86 3.10 -8.38
N ASN A 140 -14.64 2.87 -9.43
CA ASN A 140 -14.37 3.38 -10.78
C ASN A 140 -15.51 4.27 -11.33
N GLU A 141 -16.31 4.86 -10.45
CA GLU A 141 -17.56 5.57 -10.74
C GLU A 141 -17.35 7.10 -10.85
N GLY A 142 -16.11 7.59 -10.79
CA GLY A 142 -15.80 9.03 -10.77
C GLY A 142 -16.28 9.81 -12.01
N SER A 143 -16.56 9.12 -13.11
CA SER A 143 -17.16 9.69 -14.32
C SER A 143 -18.66 9.42 -14.48
N ASP A 144 -19.24 8.64 -13.57
CA ASP A 144 -20.62 8.17 -13.65
C ASP A 144 -21.52 9.07 -12.80
N ASP A 145 -22.85 8.90 -12.93
CA ASP A 145 -23.82 9.66 -12.13
C ASP A 145 -23.65 9.43 -10.61
N TRP A 146 -23.06 8.29 -10.22
CA TRP A 146 -22.73 7.99 -8.84
C TRP A 146 -21.60 8.86 -8.28
N TYR A 147 -20.50 9.04 -9.02
CA TYR A 147 -19.34 9.90 -8.72
C TYR A 147 -18.48 9.51 -7.49
N TYR A 148 -19.10 9.02 -6.42
CA TYR A 148 -18.45 8.80 -5.14
C TYR A 148 -17.78 7.43 -5.02
N ILE A 149 -16.97 7.26 -3.98
CA ILE A 149 -16.45 5.95 -3.54
C ILE A 149 -17.57 4.92 -3.32
N ILE A 150 -17.22 3.64 -3.19
CA ILE A 150 -18.14 2.53 -2.94
C ILE A 150 -17.77 1.74 -1.68
N ALA A 151 -18.68 0.93 -1.13
CA ALA A 151 -18.36 0.07 0.01
C ALA A 151 -17.40 -1.06 -0.43
N PRO A 152 -16.35 -1.42 0.33
CA PRO A 152 -16.07 -0.98 1.70
C PRO A 152 -15.06 0.18 1.80
N ALA A 153 -14.82 0.94 0.73
CA ALA A 153 -13.86 2.05 0.72
C ALA A 153 -14.25 3.20 1.64
N ASP A 154 -15.53 3.30 2.02
CA ASP A 154 -16.03 4.27 2.99
C ASP A 154 -15.70 3.90 4.45
N ALA A 155 -15.17 2.72 4.74
CA ALA A 155 -14.77 2.29 6.09
C ALA A 155 -13.73 3.23 6.74
N ASP A 156 -13.76 3.37 8.07
CA ASP A 156 -12.93 4.33 8.80
C ASP A 156 -11.43 3.99 8.77
N SER A 157 -11.13 2.70 8.88
CA SER A 157 -9.79 2.23 9.25
C SER A 157 -9.01 1.66 8.07
N VAL A 158 -9.63 1.57 6.89
CA VAL A 158 -9.00 1.02 5.69
C VAL A 158 -8.12 2.03 4.97
N VAL A 159 -7.25 1.53 4.10
CA VAL A 159 -6.59 2.35 3.08
C VAL A 159 -7.39 2.21 1.78
N ALA A 160 -8.33 3.11 1.53
CA ALA A 160 -9.00 3.23 0.23
C ALA A 160 -8.03 3.86 -0.78
N VAL A 161 -8.00 3.29 -1.99
CA VAL A 161 -6.97 3.64 -2.99
C VAL A 161 -7.61 4.14 -4.28
N GLY A 162 -7.33 5.40 -4.62
CA GLY A 162 -7.65 6.00 -5.90
C GLY A 162 -6.63 5.66 -7.00
N ALA A 163 -6.97 6.02 -8.24
CA ALA A 163 -6.16 5.74 -9.41
C ALA A 163 -5.57 7.02 -10.02
N VAL A 164 -4.26 6.98 -10.28
CA VAL A 164 -3.55 8.00 -11.07
C VAL A 164 -2.87 7.37 -12.29
N THR A 165 -2.53 8.23 -13.24
CA THR A 165 -1.66 7.91 -14.37
C THR A 165 -0.19 7.81 -13.95
N ALA A 166 0.68 7.36 -14.85
CA ALA A 166 2.11 7.32 -14.62
C ALA A 166 2.74 8.71 -14.36
N ASP A 167 2.08 9.78 -14.83
CA ASP A 167 2.52 11.17 -14.62
C ASP A 167 1.94 11.77 -13.32
N GLY A 168 1.15 11.00 -12.55
CA GLY A 168 0.55 11.45 -11.30
C GLY A 168 -0.78 12.19 -11.46
N GLU A 169 -1.32 12.27 -12.68
CA GLU A 169 -2.65 12.87 -12.92
C GLU A 169 -3.76 11.92 -12.47
N LEU A 170 -4.83 12.44 -11.84
CA LEU A 170 -5.98 11.64 -11.43
C LEU A 170 -6.62 10.93 -12.64
N ALA A 171 -6.92 9.65 -12.48
CA ALA A 171 -7.67 8.90 -13.48
C ALA A 171 -9.12 9.40 -13.51
N TYR A 172 -9.65 9.67 -14.70
CA TYR A 172 -11.00 10.24 -14.84
C TYR A 172 -12.12 9.37 -14.23
N PHE A 173 -11.88 8.06 -14.08
CA PHE A 173 -12.83 7.12 -13.48
C PHE A 173 -12.63 6.95 -11.98
N SER A 174 -11.54 7.45 -11.38
CA SER A 174 -11.27 7.24 -9.96
C SER A 174 -12.39 7.85 -9.13
N SER A 175 -13.07 7.03 -8.33
CA SER A 175 -14.14 7.52 -7.46
C SER A 175 -13.65 8.52 -6.41
N HIS A 176 -14.53 9.44 -6.06
CA HIS A 176 -14.21 10.59 -5.22
C HIS A 176 -14.83 10.46 -3.83
N GLY A 177 -14.18 11.03 -2.83
CA GLY A 177 -14.84 11.36 -1.57
C GLY A 177 -15.74 12.61 -1.70
N PRO A 178 -16.17 13.18 -0.55
CA PRO A 178 -16.01 12.61 0.77
C PRO A 178 -16.94 11.40 0.95
N THR A 179 -16.85 10.74 2.10
CA THR A 179 -17.93 9.89 2.59
C THR A 179 -19.17 10.75 2.90
N SER A 180 -20.32 10.12 3.11
CA SER A 180 -21.58 10.81 3.40
C SER A 180 -21.51 11.65 4.68
N ASP A 181 -20.70 11.21 5.65
CA ASP A 181 -20.41 11.88 6.92
C ASP A 181 -19.25 12.89 6.84
N GLY A 182 -18.63 13.07 5.68
CA GLY A 182 -17.69 14.14 5.38
C GLY A 182 -16.22 13.80 5.62
N ARG A 183 -15.85 12.53 5.78
CA ARG A 183 -14.45 12.10 5.88
C ARG A 183 -13.77 12.15 4.52
N ILE A 184 -12.46 12.41 4.55
CA ILE A 184 -11.63 12.41 3.34
C ILE A 184 -11.45 10.98 2.84
N LYS A 185 -11.78 10.78 1.57
CA LYS A 185 -11.56 9.55 0.82
C LYS A 185 -11.23 9.89 -0.64
N PRO A 186 -10.47 9.05 -1.37
CA PRO A 186 -9.69 7.92 -0.85
C PRO A 186 -8.62 8.36 0.16
N GLU A 187 -7.97 7.44 0.89
CA GLU A 187 -6.83 7.80 1.75
C GLU A 187 -5.63 8.26 0.92
N ILE A 188 -5.36 7.56 -0.17
CA ILE A 188 -4.23 7.83 -1.06
C ILE A 188 -4.53 7.37 -2.49
N CYS A 189 -3.66 7.71 -3.43
CA CYS A 189 -3.66 7.21 -4.80
C CYS A 189 -2.41 6.39 -5.12
N ALA A 190 -2.55 5.48 -6.08
CA ALA A 190 -1.44 4.81 -6.74
C ALA A 190 -1.72 4.64 -8.24
N ARG A 191 -0.74 4.13 -9.00
CA ARG A 191 -0.89 3.98 -10.45
C ARG A 191 -1.98 2.96 -10.79
N GLY A 192 -3.08 3.45 -11.37
CA GLY A 192 -4.22 2.65 -11.81
C GLY A 192 -4.52 2.78 -13.29
N VAL A 193 -3.76 3.57 -14.05
CA VAL A 193 -3.93 3.73 -15.51
C VAL A 193 -2.72 3.21 -16.25
N SER A 194 -2.98 2.39 -17.28
CA SER A 194 -1.97 1.67 -18.05
C SER A 194 -0.98 0.92 -17.15
N THR A 195 -1.52 0.25 -16.13
CA THR A 195 -0.73 -0.57 -15.22
C THR A 195 -0.41 -1.89 -15.89
N TRP A 196 0.88 -2.21 -15.96
CA TRP A 196 1.39 -3.43 -16.57
C TRP A 196 1.13 -4.64 -15.65
N ALA A 197 0.46 -5.66 -16.19
CA ALA A 197 0.09 -6.89 -15.48
C ALA A 197 0.14 -8.09 -16.44
N CYS A 198 0.02 -9.31 -15.92
CA CYS A 198 -0.11 -10.48 -16.79
C CYS A 198 -1.43 -10.46 -17.55
N SER A 199 -1.45 -11.14 -18.71
CA SER A 199 -2.68 -11.49 -19.38
C SER A 199 -3.31 -12.69 -18.66
N SER A 200 -4.62 -12.65 -18.44
CA SER A 200 -5.38 -13.81 -17.94
C SER A 200 -5.76 -14.79 -19.06
N TYR A 201 -5.59 -14.42 -20.34
CA TYR A 201 -6.03 -15.20 -21.49
C TYR A 201 -4.98 -16.18 -22.03
N ASP A 202 -3.73 -16.04 -21.60
CA ASP A 202 -2.64 -16.89 -22.04
C ASP A 202 -1.59 -17.02 -20.93
N MET A 203 -0.61 -17.91 -21.09
CA MET A 203 0.34 -18.25 -20.03
C MET A 203 1.59 -17.33 -19.97
N THR A 204 1.79 -16.42 -20.93
CA THR A 204 3.08 -15.70 -21.11
C THR A 204 2.96 -14.22 -21.46
N GLY A 205 1.76 -13.77 -21.78
CA GLY A 205 1.43 -12.46 -22.29
C GLY A 205 1.25 -11.46 -21.16
N TYR A 206 1.47 -10.19 -21.47
CA TYR A 206 1.30 -9.09 -20.54
C TYR A 206 0.53 -7.99 -21.24
N ASN A 207 -0.22 -7.21 -20.46
CA ASN A 207 -1.01 -6.12 -21.00
C ASN A 207 -1.10 -4.96 -20.01
N ASN A 208 -1.57 -3.81 -20.51
CA ASN A 208 -1.89 -2.64 -19.71
C ASN A 208 -3.37 -2.63 -19.36
N TYR A 209 -3.67 -2.47 -18.08
CA TYR A 209 -5.02 -2.42 -17.54
C TYR A 209 -5.28 -1.08 -16.86
N ASN A 210 -6.57 -0.78 -16.65
CA ASN A 210 -7.02 0.43 -15.98
C ASN A 210 -8.03 0.08 -14.88
N GLY A 211 -7.96 0.77 -13.75
CA GLY A 211 -8.91 0.65 -12.64
C GLY A 211 -8.24 0.95 -11.30
N THR A 212 -9.01 1.39 -10.32
CA THR A 212 -8.55 1.47 -8.91
C THR A 212 -8.15 0.09 -8.38
N SER A 213 -8.76 -0.97 -8.92
CA SER A 213 -8.33 -2.37 -8.73
C SER A 213 -6.84 -2.62 -9.01
N LEU A 214 -6.20 -1.84 -9.91
CA LEU A 214 -4.77 -1.98 -10.22
C LEU A 214 -3.89 -1.17 -9.25
N SER A 215 -4.44 -0.12 -8.65
CA SER A 215 -3.78 0.69 -7.62
C SER A 215 -3.70 -0.05 -6.28
N THR A 216 -4.80 -0.71 -5.89
CA THR A 216 -4.91 -1.46 -4.63
C THR A 216 -3.76 -2.45 -4.38
N PRO A 217 -3.43 -3.39 -5.29
CA PRO A 217 -2.34 -4.36 -5.08
C PRO A 217 -0.96 -3.70 -4.95
N LEU A 218 -0.74 -2.53 -5.56
CA LEU A 218 0.51 -1.78 -5.39
C LEU A 218 0.63 -1.24 -3.95
N VAL A 219 -0.47 -0.69 -3.41
CA VAL A 219 -0.52 -0.21 -2.03
C VAL A 219 -0.47 -1.36 -1.02
N ALA A 220 -1.16 -2.47 -1.28
CA ALA A 220 -1.09 -3.65 -0.43
C ALA A 220 0.32 -4.24 -0.39
N GLY A 221 1.03 -4.30 -1.52
CA GLY A 221 2.42 -4.71 -1.53
C GLY A 221 3.35 -3.73 -0.79
N ALA A 222 3.08 -2.43 -0.87
CA ALA A 222 3.78 -1.45 -0.04
C ALA A 222 3.52 -1.65 1.46
N ALA A 223 2.28 -1.97 1.85
CA ALA A 223 1.96 -2.32 3.23
C ALA A 223 2.74 -3.56 3.69
N ALA A 224 2.84 -4.60 2.86
CA ALA A 224 3.64 -5.78 3.17
C ALA A 224 5.14 -5.45 3.38
N LEU A 225 5.71 -4.57 2.55
CA LEU A 225 7.09 -4.09 2.73
C LEU A 225 7.27 -3.26 4.01
N ILE A 226 6.28 -2.43 4.37
CA ILE A 226 6.31 -1.65 5.61
C ILE A 226 6.26 -2.59 6.82
N ILE A 227 5.36 -3.59 6.82
CA ILE A 227 5.26 -4.60 7.87
C ILE A 227 6.56 -5.42 7.97
N GLN A 228 7.16 -5.79 6.83
CA GLN A 228 8.46 -6.48 6.84
C GLN A 228 9.56 -5.64 7.51
N SER A 229 9.55 -4.33 7.31
CA SER A 229 10.53 -3.42 7.93
C SER A 229 10.21 -3.08 9.39
N HIS A 230 8.93 -3.06 9.76
CA HIS A 230 8.43 -2.68 11.09
C HIS A 230 7.39 -3.70 11.58
N PRO A 231 7.80 -4.94 11.89
CA PRO A 231 6.88 -6.01 12.27
C PRO A 231 6.18 -5.76 13.61
N GLU A 232 6.62 -4.77 14.38
CA GLU A 232 5.98 -4.33 15.62
C GLU A 232 4.87 -3.30 15.42
N TRP A 233 4.72 -2.71 14.23
CA TRP A 233 3.68 -1.72 13.97
C TRP A 233 2.32 -2.37 13.87
N SER A 234 1.34 -1.73 14.51
CA SER A 234 -0.07 -2.03 14.32
C SER A 234 -0.55 -1.63 12.92
N ALA A 235 -1.68 -2.20 12.49
CA ALA A 235 -2.29 -1.85 11.21
C ALA A 235 -2.53 -0.34 11.05
N MET A 236 -2.92 0.34 12.14
CA MET A 236 -3.13 1.79 12.14
C MET A 236 -1.83 2.58 12.05
N GLU A 237 -0.72 2.09 12.61
CA GLU A 237 0.59 2.72 12.44
C GLU A 237 1.08 2.59 10.99
N VAL A 238 0.88 1.43 10.36
CA VAL A 238 1.17 1.24 8.92
C VAL A 238 0.31 2.17 8.06
N ARG A 239 -1.01 2.22 8.30
CA ARG A 239 -1.92 3.14 7.60
C ARG A 239 -1.50 4.60 7.77
N ASN A 240 -1.16 5.02 8.98
CA ASN A 240 -0.72 6.38 9.25
C ASN A 240 0.61 6.70 8.54
N ALA A 241 1.57 5.77 8.51
CA ALA A 241 2.81 5.95 7.79
C ALA A 241 2.58 6.14 6.28
N ILE A 242 1.69 5.34 5.69
CA ILE A 242 1.28 5.48 4.28
C ILE A 242 0.71 6.88 4.01
N MET A 243 -0.25 7.32 4.81
CA MET A 243 -0.94 8.61 4.59
C MET A 243 -0.01 9.80 4.85
N MET A 244 0.71 9.78 5.97
CA MET A 244 1.48 10.95 6.42
C MET A 244 2.79 11.15 5.67
N THR A 245 3.16 10.23 4.77
CA THR A 245 4.32 10.36 3.88
C THR A 245 3.94 10.49 2.41
N ALA A 246 2.65 10.41 2.10
CA ALA A 246 2.14 10.58 0.75
C ALA A 246 2.34 12.03 0.26
N SER A 247 2.27 12.22 -1.06
CA SER A 247 2.75 13.42 -1.75
C SER A 247 2.03 14.74 -1.40
N GLN A 248 0.84 14.70 -0.77
CA GLN A 248 0.07 15.88 -0.34
C GLN A 248 -0.43 15.75 1.11
N ASN A 249 0.32 15.08 1.99
CA ASN A 249 -0.11 14.81 3.36
C ASN A 249 -0.49 16.07 4.18
N ASP A 250 0.07 17.24 3.85
CA ASP A 250 -0.23 18.52 4.50
C ASP A 250 -1.54 19.17 4.02
N GLU A 251 -2.01 18.82 2.82
CA GLU A 251 -3.18 19.42 2.17
C GLU A 251 -4.07 18.35 1.51
N PRO A 252 -4.67 17.42 2.30
CA PRO A 252 -5.46 16.34 1.73
C PRO A 252 -6.80 16.83 1.16
N ASP A 253 -7.30 16.12 0.13
CA ASP A 253 -8.56 16.42 -0.57
C ASP A 253 -9.35 15.13 -0.87
N ASN A 254 -10.52 15.26 -1.51
CA ASN A 254 -11.41 14.14 -1.81
C ASN A 254 -11.13 13.45 -3.16
N ASP A 255 -10.04 13.80 -3.83
CA ASP A 255 -9.65 13.26 -5.14
C ASP A 255 -8.42 12.35 -4.98
N PHE A 256 -7.39 12.88 -4.33
CA PHE A 256 -6.09 12.25 -4.09
C PHE A 256 -5.91 11.79 -2.64
N GLY A 257 -6.80 12.19 -1.72
CA GLY A 257 -6.60 11.93 -0.31
C GLY A 257 -5.37 12.66 0.21
N TYR A 258 -4.46 11.92 0.83
CA TYR A 258 -3.15 12.40 1.27
C TYR A 258 -2.10 12.34 0.15
N GLY A 259 -2.46 11.85 -1.04
CA GLY A 259 -1.63 11.91 -2.25
C GLY A 259 -1.20 10.58 -2.79
N ILE A 260 -0.17 10.63 -3.62
CA ILE A 260 0.44 9.44 -4.20
C ILE A 260 1.36 8.81 -3.16
N LEU A 261 1.22 7.49 -2.99
CA LEU A 261 2.04 6.67 -2.11
C LEU A 261 3.55 6.87 -2.34
N ASP A 262 4.30 7.04 -1.24
CA ASP A 262 5.75 6.93 -1.20
C ASP A 262 6.15 5.82 -0.20
N THR A 263 6.35 4.61 -0.72
CA THR A 263 6.68 3.44 0.11
C THR A 263 7.98 3.62 0.89
N TRP A 264 8.99 4.26 0.28
CA TRP A 264 10.29 4.45 0.94
C TRP A 264 10.16 5.41 2.11
N GLN A 265 9.46 6.54 1.94
CA GLN A 265 9.22 7.44 3.05
C GLN A 265 8.33 6.81 4.13
N ALA A 266 7.32 6.02 3.77
CA ALA A 266 6.47 5.32 4.73
C ALA A 266 7.27 4.34 5.61
N ILE A 267 8.22 3.59 5.02
CA ILE A 267 9.17 2.76 5.79
C ILE A 267 10.01 3.63 6.73
N GLN A 268 10.32 4.87 6.39
CA GLN A 268 11.12 5.76 7.26
C GLN A 268 10.27 6.60 8.24
N TYR A 269 8.94 6.43 8.29
CA TYR A 269 8.02 7.32 9.02
C TYR A 269 8.37 7.50 10.51
N GLY A 270 8.82 6.45 11.18
CA GLY A 270 9.27 6.47 12.59
C GLY A 270 10.67 7.07 12.80
N THR A 271 11.57 6.97 11.83
CA THR A 271 12.84 7.73 11.82
C THR A 271 12.63 9.22 11.53
N THR A 272 11.46 9.58 11.00
CA THR A 272 11.00 10.95 10.77
C THR A 272 9.99 11.43 11.83
N VAL A 273 10.07 10.93 13.07
CA VAL A 273 9.81 11.83 14.22
C VAL A 273 10.94 12.85 14.26
N THR A 274 10.91 13.74 13.27
CA THR A 274 11.21 15.13 13.44
C THR A 274 10.45 15.50 14.71
N VAL A 275 11.20 15.59 15.81
CA VAL A 275 11.11 16.77 16.66
C VAL A 275 10.88 17.88 15.66
N GLY A 276 9.62 18.36 15.51
CA GLY A 276 9.35 19.49 14.63
C GLY A 276 10.38 20.57 14.92
N PRO A 277 10.63 21.55 14.05
CA PRO A 277 11.59 22.59 14.37
C PRO A 277 11.10 23.37 15.60
N SER A 278 11.36 22.86 16.82
CA SER A 278 11.94 23.68 17.85
C SER A 278 13.18 24.21 17.15
N SER A 279 13.12 25.48 16.84
CA SER A 279 14.20 26.33 16.34
C SER A 279 15.33 26.38 17.37
N GLN A 280 15.90 25.21 17.69
CA GLN A 280 16.99 24.96 18.60
C GLN A 280 17.77 23.70 18.18
N PHE A 281 18.07 23.54 16.89
CA PHE A 281 19.44 23.11 16.63
C PHE A 281 20.30 24.31 17.00
N PRO A 282 21.21 24.20 17.99
CA PRO A 282 22.13 25.30 18.18
C PRO A 282 22.98 25.35 16.90
N ASP A 283 22.96 26.50 16.21
CA ASP A 283 23.78 26.86 15.03
C ASP A 283 25.29 26.86 15.34
N ILE A 284 25.74 25.94 16.18
CA ILE A 284 27.05 25.93 16.82
C ILE A 284 27.87 24.73 16.39
N ILE A 285 27.36 23.78 15.60
CA ILE A 285 28.19 22.67 15.08
C ILE A 285 27.95 22.54 13.58
N GLU A 286 29.02 22.63 12.79
CA GLU A 286 29.01 22.45 11.33
C GLU A 286 30.00 21.35 10.93
N VAL A 287 29.59 20.46 10.02
CA VAL A 287 30.48 19.47 9.40
C VAL A 287 30.69 19.87 7.94
N ALA A 288 31.93 20.19 7.58
CA ALA A 288 32.28 20.73 6.27
C ALA A 288 33.45 19.98 5.62
N ASN A 289 33.67 20.23 4.33
CA ASN A 289 34.86 19.78 3.60
C ASN A 289 35.09 18.25 3.62
N ALA A 290 34.05 17.44 3.38
CA ALA A 290 34.21 16.00 3.21
C ALA A 290 34.91 15.69 1.86
N TYR A 291 36.22 15.41 1.87
CA TYR A 291 37.02 15.11 0.69
C TYR A 291 38.14 14.08 0.97
N PRO A 292 38.59 13.32 -0.04
CA PRO A 292 38.00 13.19 -1.37
C PRO A 292 36.64 12.48 -1.33
N ASN A 293 35.72 12.84 -2.23
CA ASN A 293 34.47 12.10 -2.47
C ASN A 293 34.32 11.85 -3.98
N PRO A 294 34.40 10.59 -4.46
CA PRO A 294 34.52 9.34 -3.70
C PRO A 294 35.89 9.19 -3.03
N PHE A 295 35.91 8.58 -1.84
CA PHE A 295 37.14 8.31 -1.11
C PHE A 295 37.70 6.92 -1.42
N ASN A 296 39.02 6.77 -1.32
CA ASN A 296 39.70 5.48 -1.38
C ASN A 296 41.15 5.63 -0.87
N PRO A 297 41.56 5.07 0.28
CA PRO A 297 40.76 4.39 1.30
C PRO A 297 40.20 5.33 2.40
N GLU A 298 40.57 6.62 2.38
CA GLU A 298 40.30 7.57 3.47
C GLU A 298 39.57 8.81 2.98
N ILE A 299 38.67 9.34 3.82
CA ILE A 299 37.99 10.63 3.68
C ILE A 299 38.39 11.52 4.86
N SER A 300 38.48 12.83 4.62
CA SER A 300 38.70 13.85 5.64
C SER A 300 37.53 14.81 5.64
N PHE A 301 37.15 15.33 6.81
CA PHE A 301 36.17 16.38 6.98
C PHE A 301 36.55 17.24 8.19
N THR A 302 35.96 18.42 8.28
CA THR A 302 36.20 19.37 9.38
C THR A 302 34.94 19.48 10.20
N VAL A 303 35.08 19.47 11.53
CA VAL A 303 33.99 19.76 12.46
C VAL A 303 34.26 21.11 13.14
N ASP A 304 33.44 22.11 12.83
CA ASP A 304 33.51 23.43 13.43
C ASP A 304 32.50 23.54 14.58
N ALA A 305 33.00 23.87 15.78
CA ALA A 305 32.15 24.12 16.95
C ALA A 305 32.79 25.10 17.95
N PRO A 306 32.02 25.74 18.87
CA PRO A 306 32.55 26.61 19.91
C PRO A 306 33.60 25.95 20.78
N ILE A 307 34.63 26.74 21.12
CA ILE A 307 35.68 26.34 22.05
C ILE A 307 35.06 26.00 23.41
N GLY A 308 35.46 24.85 23.95
CA GLY A 308 35.04 24.32 25.24
C GLY A 308 33.80 23.43 25.18
N LEU A 309 33.13 23.32 24.03
CA LEU A 309 31.97 22.45 23.83
C LEU A 309 32.42 20.99 23.82
N PRO A 310 31.86 20.12 24.69
CA PRO A 310 32.05 18.68 24.57
C PRO A 310 31.30 18.19 23.32
N ILE A 311 32.02 17.52 22.43
CA ILE A 311 31.47 16.90 21.22
C ILE A 311 31.83 15.42 21.18
N GLN A 312 30.97 14.65 20.53
CA GLN A 312 31.24 13.28 20.11
C GLN A 312 31.00 13.22 18.60
N VAL A 313 31.93 12.61 17.88
CA VAL A 313 31.79 12.39 16.44
C VAL A 313 31.79 10.89 16.21
N SER A 314 30.73 10.42 15.56
CA SER A 314 30.49 9.01 15.27
C SER A 314 30.19 8.85 13.79
N VAL A 315 30.73 7.79 13.19
CA VAL A 315 30.39 7.33 11.84
C VAL A 315 29.25 6.34 11.98
N LEU A 316 28.18 6.56 11.22
CA LEU A 316 27.02 5.70 11.13
C LEU A 316 27.04 5.01 9.76
N ASP A 317 26.53 3.78 9.67
CA ASP A 317 26.22 3.16 8.38
C ASP A 317 24.91 3.72 7.81
N ILE A 318 24.52 3.24 6.63
CA ILE A 318 23.32 3.73 5.94
C ILE A 318 22.04 3.34 6.68
N GLU A 319 22.11 2.36 7.56
CA GLU A 319 21.06 1.90 8.48
C GLU A 319 21.03 2.69 9.80
N GLY A 320 21.96 3.65 10.01
CA GLY A 320 22.02 4.49 11.20
C GLY A 320 22.66 3.84 12.43
N MET A 321 23.32 2.69 12.26
CA MET A 321 24.06 2.01 13.32
C MET A 321 25.48 2.60 13.47
N VAL A 322 25.96 2.73 14.70
CA VAL A 322 27.30 3.26 14.98
C VAL A 322 28.36 2.27 14.49
N VAL A 323 29.07 2.66 13.43
CA VAL A 323 30.24 1.96 12.90
C VAL A 323 31.46 2.25 13.76
N GLU A 324 31.72 3.53 14.05
CA GLU A 324 32.90 3.95 14.80
C GLU A 324 32.66 5.27 15.55
N ASN A 325 33.30 5.43 16.72
CA ASN A 325 33.39 6.72 17.41
C ASN A 325 34.77 7.32 17.16
N ILE A 326 34.85 8.28 16.24
CA ILE A 326 36.14 8.84 15.79
C ILE A 326 36.66 9.92 16.75
N TYR A 327 35.78 10.55 17.54
CA TYR A 327 36.19 11.54 18.53
C TYR A 327 35.22 11.63 19.71
N SER A 328 35.75 11.83 20.92
CA SER A 328 34.98 12.22 22.10
C SER A 328 35.84 13.13 22.98
N GLY A 329 35.45 14.39 23.14
CA GLY A 329 36.25 15.37 23.85
C GLY A 329 35.72 16.78 23.74
N ARG A 330 36.44 17.76 24.28
CA ARG A 330 36.10 19.19 24.13
C ARG A 330 36.88 19.81 22.99
N ILE A 331 36.25 20.67 22.19
CA ILE A 331 36.95 21.47 21.18
C ILE A 331 37.85 22.49 21.89
N LEU A 332 39.16 22.42 21.67
CA LEU A 332 40.14 23.30 22.32
C LEU A 332 40.55 24.49 21.43
N HIS A 333 40.29 24.43 20.12
CA HIS A 333 40.58 25.45 19.11
C HIS A 333 39.50 25.37 18.01
N SER A 334 39.22 26.45 17.25
CA SER A 334 38.29 26.38 16.11
C SER A 334 38.93 25.59 14.94
N GLY A 335 38.29 24.49 14.52
CA GLY A 335 38.68 23.63 13.39
C GLY A 335 39.66 22.50 13.73
N PHE A 336 39.22 21.25 13.57
CA PHE A 336 40.04 20.02 13.60
C PHE A 336 39.55 19.00 12.57
#